data_AF-A0A2U1V4Y0-F1
#
_entry.id   AF-A0A2U1V4Y0-F1
#
_cell.length_a   1.000
_cell.length_b   1.000
_cell.length_c   1.000
_cell.angle_alpha   90.00
_cell.angle_beta   90.00
_cell.angle_gamma   90.00
#
_symmetry.space_group_name_H-M   'P 1'
#
loop_
_entity.id
_entity.type
_entity.pdbx_description
1 polymer ?
#
loop_
_entity_poly.entity_id
_entity_poly.type
_entity_poly.pdbx_seq_one_letter_code
_entity_poly.pdbx_strand_id
1 'polypeptide(L)' 'MASPATADTSSLQQKLRIDQEALLLMLSYIEAECARLGAREAAHHAALAAALLPQAGSWNASMPALPQ' A
#
# COMPACT_ATOMS: atom_id res chain seq x y z
N MET A 1 19.29 -9.33 34.57
CA MET A 1 19.58 -8.10 33.82
C MET A 1 19.05 -8.29 32.41
N ALA A 2 17.93 -7.63 32.05
CA ALA A 2 17.23 -7.83 30.77
C ALA A 2 17.84 -6.94 29.68
N SER A 3 18.11 -7.52 28.51
CA SER A 3 18.85 -6.91 27.40
C SER A 3 17.94 -5.99 26.54
N PRO A 4 18.37 -4.78 26.13
CA PRO A 4 17.55 -3.78 25.43
C PRO A 4 17.40 -3.99 23.91
N ALA A 5 17.60 -5.20 23.38
CA ALA A 5 17.76 -5.43 21.94
C ALA A 5 16.46 -5.48 21.11
N THR A 6 15.27 -5.26 21.68
CA THR A 6 13.98 -5.48 21.00
C THR A 6 13.28 -4.22 20.47
N ALA A 7 13.77 -3.03 20.79
CA ALA A 7 13.08 -1.77 20.45
C ALA A 7 13.35 -1.24 19.03
N ASP A 8 14.42 -1.69 18.37
CA ASP A 8 14.89 -1.08 17.11
C ASP A 8 14.21 -1.63 15.84
N THR A 9 13.63 -2.83 15.91
CA THR A 9 12.99 -3.47 14.76
C THR A 9 11.60 -2.91 14.47
N SER A 10 10.91 -2.42 15.50
CA SER A 10 9.54 -1.90 15.42
C SER A 10 9.46 -0.59 14.62
N SER A 11 10.48 0.27 14.75
CA SER A 11 10.57 1.55 14.02
C SER A 11 10.89 1.34 12.54
N LEU A 12 11.73 0.36 12.20
CA LEU A 12 12.04 -0.05 10.82
C LEU A 12 10.82 -0.70 10.13
N GLN A 13 10.06 -1.52 10.85
CA GLN A 13 8.80 -2.09 10.34
C GLN A 13 7.72 -1.02 10.14
N GLN A 14 7.67 0.00 11.01
CA GLN A 14 6.76 1.13 10.84
C GLN A 14 7.17 2.03 9.65
N LYS A 15 8.48 2.12 9.35
CA LYS A 15 9.05 2.80 8.18
C LYS A 15 8.86 2.03 6.85
N LEU A 16 8.47 0.76 6.93
CA LEU A 16 8.12 -0.12 5.81
C LEU A 16 6.61 -0.30 5.61
N ARG A 17 5.77 0.50 6.30
CA ARG A 17 4.36 0.63 5.91
C ARG A 17 4.32 1.41 4.61
N ILE A 18 4.50 0.69 3.50
CA ILE A 18 4.27 1.27 2.20
C ILE A 18 2.82 1.71 2.15
N ASP A 19 2.63 3.01 1.92
CA ASP A 19 1.32 3.60 1.78
C ASP A 19 0.60 2.93 0.60
N GLN A 20 -0.52 2.30 0.88
CA GLN A 20 -1.31 1.58 -0.09
C GLN A 20 -1.81 2.50 -1.20
N GLU A 21 -2.17 3.74 -0.88
CA GLU A 21 -2.63 4.72 -1.87
C GLU A 21 -1.49 5.08 -2.80
N ALA A 22 -0.27 5.24 -2.27
CA ALA A 22 0.92 5.47 -3.07
C ALA A 22 1.22 4.28 -4.00
N LEU A 23 1.05 3.04 -3.52
CA LEU A 23 1.20 1.84 -4.35
C LEU A 23 0.18 1.78 -5.49
N LEU A 24 -1.09 2.06 -5.21
CA LEU A 24 -2.13 2.10 -6.24
C LEU A 24 -1.86 3.17 -7.29
N LEU A 25 -1.40 4.35 -6.86
CA LEU A 25 -0.99 5.44 -7.76
C LEU A 25 0.16 5.01 -8.68
N MET A 26 1.20 4.39 -8.12
CA MET A 26 2.34 3.91 -8.90
C MET A 26 1.93 2.83 -9.90
N LEU A 27 1.12 1.85 -9.49
CA LEU A 27 0.66 0.77 -10.35
C LEU A 27 -0.23 1.29 -11.49
N SER A 28 -1.11 2.25 -11.20
CA SER A 28 -1.96 2.90 -12.22
C SER A 28 -1.14 3.67 -13.25
N TYR A 29 -0.09 4.38 -12.80
CA TYR A 29 0.84 5.05 -13.70
C TYR A 29 1.59 4.06 -14.60
N ILE A 30 2.13 2.99 -14.02
CA ILE A 30 2.86 1.95 -14.76
C ILE A 30 1.94 1.28 -15.79
N GLU A 31 0.71 0.96 -15.43
CA GLU A 31 -0.29 0.41 -16.35
C GLU A 31 -0.50 1.33 -17.56
N ALA A 32 -0.77 2.61 -17.32
CA ALA A 32 -1.01 3.59 -18.38
C ALA A 32 0.20 3.76 -19.30
N GLU A 33 1.41 3.79 -18.73
CA GLU A 33 2.64 3.94 -19.49
C GLU A 33 2.96 2.70 -20.32
N CYS A 34 2.75 1.50 -19.75
CA CYS A 34 2.86 0.25 -20.51
C CYS A 34 1.83 0.17 -21.65
N ALA A 35 0.59 0.60 -21.41
CA ALA A 35 -0.44 0.65 -22.45
C ALA A 35 -0.05 1.62 -23.58
N ARG A 36 0.49 2.80 -23.24
CA ARG A 36 0.99 3.79 -24.21
C ARG A 36 2.13 3.25 -25.07
N LEU A 37 3.00 2.41 -24.50
CA LEU A 37 4.11 1.76 -25.20
C LEU A 37 3.70 0.50 -25.98
N GLY A 38 2.43 0.07 -25.89
CA GLY A 38 1.94 -1.18 -26.50
C GLY A 38 2.38 -2.45 -25.75
N ALA A 39 2.95 -2.33 -24.55
CA ALA A 39 3.39 -3.44 -23.70
C ALA A 39 2.19 -4.04 -22.94
N ARG A 40 1.27 -4.66 -23.68
CA ARG A 40 -0.05 -5.05 -23.19
C ARG A 40 -0.02 -6.04 -22.02
N GLU A 41 0.86 -7.05 -22.05
CA GLU A 41 1.00 -8.01 -20.95
C GLU A 41 1.53 -7.34 -19.67
N ALA A 42 2.44 -6.38 -19.80
CA ALA A 42 2.95 -5.62 -18.65
C ALA A 42 1.86 -4.73 -18.04
N ALA A 43 1.06 -4.06 -18.86
CA ALA A 43 -0.10 -3.29 -18.40
C ALA A 43 -1.10 -4.18 -17.65
N HIS A 44 -1.39 -5.38 -18.20
CA HIS A 44 -2.26 -6.35 -17.54
C HIS A 44 -1.71 -6.79 -16.17
N HIS A 45 -0.41 -7.07 -16.06
CA HIS A 45 0.21 -7.43 -14.79
C HIS A 45 0.17 -6.29 -13.76
N ALA A 46 0.34 -5.03 -14.17
CA ALA A 46 0.22 -3.88 -13.29
C ALA A 46 -1.21 -3.73 -12.74
N ALA A 47 -2.22 -3.88 -13.60
CA ALA A 47 -3.62 -3.86 -13.20
C ALA A 47 -3.96 -5.02 -12.23
N LEU A 48 -3.44 -6.22 -12.51
CA LEU A 48 -3.62 -7.38 -11.63
C LEU A 48 -2.98 -7.15 -10.26
N ALA A 49 -1.77 -6.58 -10.21
CA ALA A 49 -1.11 -6.25 -8.95
C ALA A 49 -1.92 -5.24 -8.13
N ALA A 50 -2.51 -4.23 -8.78
CA ALA A 50 -3.36 -3.25 -8.10
C ALA A 50 -4.62 -3.91 -7.52
N ALA A 51 -5.25 -4.83 -8.25
CA ALA A 51 -6.43 -5.57 -7.80
C ALA A 51 -6.16 -6.52 -6.62
N LEU A 52 -4.91 -6.96 -6.44
CA LEU A 52 -4.48 -7.81 -5.33
C LEU A 52 -4.16 -7.01 -4.05
N LEU A 53 -4.06 -5.68 -4.13
CA LEU A 53 -3.84 -4.87 -2.94
C LEU A 53 -5.06 -4.98 -2.02
N PRO A 54 -4.85 -5.12 -0.69
CA PRO A 54 -5.96 -5.23 0.25
C PRO A 54 -6.85 -4.01 0.09
N GLN A 55 -8.11 -4.12 -0.30
CA GLN A 55 -8.98 -2.94 -0.34
C GLN A 55 -8.99 -2.33 1.07
N ALA A 56 -8.77 -1.02 1.18
CA ALA A 56 -8.69 -0.31 2.46
C ALA A 56 -10.08 -0.28 3.15
N GLY A 57 -10.58 -1.44 3.54
CA GLY A 57 -11.78 -1.65 4.33
C GLY A 57 -11.36 -1.90 5.76
N SER A 58 -11.26 -0.84 6.57
CA SER A 58 -11.54 -0.84 8.03
C SER A 58 -10.94 0.32 8.83
N TRP A 59 -10.36 1.38 8.22
CA TRP A 59 -9.91 2.52 9.04
C TRP A 59 -11.08 3.28 9.70
N ASN A 60 -12.33 3.14 9.24
CA ASN A 60 -13.47 3.84 9.86
C ASN A 60 -14.05 3.17 11.14
N ALA A 61 -13.36 2.21 11.77
CA ALA A 61 -13.84 1.60 13.02
C ALA A 61 -13.37 2.33 14.29
N SER A 62 -12.65 3.46 14.19
CA SER A 62 -12.11 4.18 15.35
C SER A 62 -12.27 5.71 15.31
N MET A 63 -13.15 6.25 14.47
CA MET A 63 -13.67 7.60 14.70
C MET A 63 -14.70 7.52 15.84
N PRO A 64 -14.44 8.09 17.04
CA PRO A 64 -15.50 8.26 18.02
C PRO A 64 -16.56 9.18 17.42
N ALA A 65 -17.82 8.75 17.48
CA ALA A 65 -18.96 9.55 17.06
C ALA A 65 -18.90 10.92 17.76
N LEU A 66 -18.83 11.99 16.97
CA LEU A 66 -19.06 13.35 17.47
C LEU A 66 -20.51 13.41 18.00
N PRO A 67 -20.74 13.81 19.27
CA PRO A 67 -22.08 14.09 19.74
C PRO A 67 -22.64 15.30 18.97
N GLN A 68 -23.90 15.15 18.55
CA GLN A 68 -24.71 16.18 17.86
C GLN A 68 -24.90 17.41 18.74
#